data_AF-A0A7K7Y0Q5-F1
#
_entry.id   AF-A0A7K7Y0Q5-F1
#
_cell.length_a   1.000
_cell.length_b   1.000
_cell.length_c   1.000
_cell.angle_alpha   90.00
_cell.angle_beta   90.00
_cell.angle_gamma   90.00
#
_symmetry.space_group_name_H-M   'P 1'
#
loop_
_entity.id
_entity.type
_entity.pdbx_description
1 polymer ?
#
loop_
_entity_poly.entity_id
_entity_poly.type
_entity_poly.pdbx_seq_one_letter_code
_entity_poly.pdbx_strand_id
1 'polypeptide(L)'
;MNASMLSYILFSCLLLSVQAEYCGVREIIRYTQRLLGDSSVSCPCRQTATSSCSCLPIPEQGHELACFVDGTKHLMGNKESSNLVIRRLYKTFQAQLDRNLCKRLAHGDQCQYETKGNVTEFLKKIQTTYQEIHK
;
A
#
# COMPACT_ATOMS: atom_id res chain seq x y z
N MET A 1 28.80 26.29 29.24
CA MET A 1 27.44 25.93 28.78
C MET A 1 26.56 25.76 30.01
N ASN A 2 25.56 26.62 30.21
CA ASN A 2 24.68 26.52 31.38
C ASN A 2 23.72 25.33 31.23
N ALA A 3 23.46 24.60 32.32
CA ALA A 3 22.57 23.43 32.36
C ALA A 3 21.18 23.73 31.74
N SER A 4 20.70 24.96 31.89
CA SER A 4 19.45 25.44 31.29
C SER A 4 19.47 25.40 29.75
N MET A 5 20.57 25.81 29.11
CA MET A 5 20.69 25.80 27.64
C MET A 5 20.71 24.37 27.08
N LEU A 6 21.33 23.43 27.81
CA LEU A 6 21.35 22.02 27.42
C LEU A 6 19.93 21.42 27.46
N SER A 7 19.16 21.77 28.49
CA SER A 7 17.78 21.31 28.67
C SER A 7 16.86 21.82 27.55
N TYR A 8 16.99 23.10 27.16
CA TYR A 8 16.25 23.65 26.03
C TYR A 8 16.59 22.96 24.71
N ILE A 9 17.87 22.70 24.44
CA ILE A 9 18.30 22.01 23.20
C ILE A 9 17.72 20.58 23.16
N LEU A 10 17.79 19.84 24.28
CA LEU A 10 17.24 18.49 24.35
C LEU A 10 15.72 18.45 24.17
N PHE A 11 15.00 19.42 24.77
CA PHE A 11 13.55 19.51 24.62
C PHE A 11 13.14 19.91 23.19
N SER A 12 13.90 20.81 22.55
CA SER A 12 13.67 21.19 21.15
C SER A 12 13.96 20.05 20.17
N CYS A 13 14.97 19.21 20.42
CA CYS A 13 15.26 18.03 19.60
C CYS A 13 14.16 16.96 19.68
N LEU A 14 13.53 16.76 20.85
CA LEU A 14 12.41 15.82 21.00
C LEU A 14 11.20 16.23 20.16
N LEU A 15 10.90 17.53 20.09
CA LEU A 15 9.76 18.07 19.34
C LEU A 15 9.94 18.04 17.82
N LEU A 16 11.18 17.99 17.31
CA LEU A 16 11.50 17.99 15.87
C LEU A 16 11.60 16.60 15.25
N SER A 17 11.19 15.56 15.97
CA SER A 17 11.18 14.17 15.48
C SER A 17 10.05 13.90 14.47
N VAL A 18 9.75 14.84 13.57
CA VAL A 18 8.89 14.56 12.41
C VAL A 18 9.75 13.79 11.41
N GLN A 19 9.81 12.47 11.59
CA GLN A 19 10.37 11.59 10.58
C GLN A 19 9.45 11.64 9.36
N ALA A 20 9.89 12.32 8.29
CA ALA A 20 9.26 12.21 7.00
C ALA A 20 9.38 10.75 6.54
N GLU A 21 8.32 9.98 6.71
CA GLU A 21 8.32 8.57 6.39
C GLU A 21 8.29 8.39 4.86
N TYR A 22 9.28 7.71 4.31
CA TYR A 22 9.35 7.49 2.86
C TYR A 22 8.32 6.43 2.43
N CYS A 23 7.23 6.89 1.83
CA CYS A 23 6.15 6.02 1.36
C CYS A 23 6.08 5.78 -0.14
N GLY A 24 7.08 6.20 -0.93
CA GLY A 24 7.08 5.95 -2.38
C GLY A 24 5.83 6.49 -3.10
N VAL A 25 5.13 7.46 -2.49
CA VAL A 25 3.76 7.90 -2.84
C VAL A 25 3.62 8.20 -4.33
N ARG A 26 4.54 9.00 -4.88
CA ARG A 26 4.53 9.41 -6.29
C ARG A 26 4.65 8.21 -7.25
N GLU A 27 5.51 7.25 -6.93
CA GLU A 27 5.74 6.08 -7.77
C GLU A 27 4.51 5.15 -7.75
N ILE A 28 3.97 4.91 -6.56
CA ILE A 28 2.79 4.04 -6.37
C ILE A 28 1.58 4.63 -7.09
N ILE A 29 1.28 5.92 -6.91
CA ILE A 29 0.18 6.58 -7.62
C ILE A 29 0.34 6.45 -9.14
N ARG A 30 1.55 6.69 -9.67
CA ARG A 30 1.83 6.60 -11.11
C ARG A 30 1.61 5.19 -11.65
N TYR A 31 2.12 4.16 -10.98
CA TYR A 31 1.95 2.78 -11.45
C TYR A 31 0.51 2.30 -11.33
N THR A 32 -0.17 2.64 -10.24
CA THR A 32 -1.57 2.30 -10.03
C THR A 32 -2.47 2.96 -11.08
N GLN A 33 -2.23 4.24 -11.42
CA GLN A 33 -2.94 4.94 -12.51
C GLN A 33 -2.75 4.24 -13.86
N ARG A 34 -1.52 3.81 -14.17
CA ARG A 34 -1.25 3.05 -15.39
C ARG A 34 -2.04 1.74 -15.42
N LEU A 35 -2.03 0.98 -14.33
CA LEU A 35 -2.77 -0.28 -14.24
C LEU A 35 -4.30 -0.09 -14.32
N LEU A 36 -4.82 1.00 -13.79
CA LEU A 36 -6.24 1.37 -13.92
C LEU A 36 -6.63 1.69 -15.37
N GLY A 37 -5.73 2.33 -16.14
CA GLY A 37 -5.93 2.56 -17.57
C GLY A 37 -5.96 1.26 -18.38
N ASP A 38 -5.19 0.26 -17.97
CA ASP A 38 -5.09 -1.05 -18.64
C ASP A 38 -6.18 -2.05 -18.18
N SER A 39 -6.90 -1.78 -17.09
CA SER A 39 -7.88 -2.70 -16.52
C SER A 39 -9.23 -2.63 -17.26
N SER A 40 -9.48 -3.56 -18.19
CA SER A 40 -10.71 -3.61 -18.99
C SER A 40 -11.79 -4.58 -18.49
N VAL A 41 -11.52 -5.38 -17.45
CA VAL A 41 -12.43 -6.45 -16.99
C VAL A 41 -12.85 -6.20 -15.55
N SER A 42 -14.11 -5.80 -15.37
CA SER A 42 -14.81 -5.84 -14.09
C SER A 42 -15.57 -7.14 -14.02
N CYS A 43 -15.20 -8.04 -13.12
CA CYS A 43 -15.98 -9.23 -12.86
C CYS A 43 -16.45 -9.26 -11.40
N PRO A 44 -17.60 -9.90 -11.12
CA PRO A 44 -18.20 -9.88 -9.80
C PRO A 44 -17.39 -10.73 -8.82
N CYS A 45 -16.82 -10.08 -7.81
CA CYS A 45 -16.22 -10.72 -6.64
C CYS A 45 -17.26 -10.84 -5.52
N ARG A 46 -18.27 -11.69 -5.73
CA ARG A 46 -19.17 -12.13 -4.66
C ARG A 46 -18.81 -13.57 -4.28
N GLN A 47 -18.90 -13.88 -2.99
CA GLN A 47 -18.38 -15.09 -2.32
C GLN A 47 -18.79 -16.46 -2.89
N THR A 48 -19.60 -16.55 -3.94
CA THR A 48 -20.01 -17.82 -4.54
C THR A 48 -18.93 -18.35 -5.48
N ALA A 49 -18.28 -19.42 -5.03
CA ALA A 49 -17.13 -20.08 -5.63
C ALA A 49 -17.35 -20.53 -7.09
N THR A 50 -16.22 -20.64 -7.82
CA THR A 50 -16.05 -21.03 -9.25
C THR A 50 -16.13 -19.91 -10.31
N SER A 51 -15.47 -18.78 -10.09
CA SER A 51 -15.07 -17.91 -11.21
C SER A 51 -13.55 -17.91 -11.39
N SER A 52 -13.07 -17.83 -12.63
CA SER A 52 -11.66 -17.61 -12.98
C SER A 52 -11.17 -16.18 -12.64
N CYS A 53 -11.96 -15.43 -11.86
CA CYS A 53 -11.68 -14.06 -11.52
C CYS A 53 -10.69 -13.93 -10.37
N SER A 54 -9.72 -13.04 -10.56
CA SER A 54 -8.84 -12.60 -9.47
C SER A 54 -9.64 -11.71 -8.51
N CYS A 55 -10.09 -12.28 -7.40
CA CYS A 55 -10.69 -11.55 -6.30
C CYS A 55 -9.64 -11.25 -5.23
N LEU A 56 -9.39 -9.96 -5.03
CA LEU A 56 -8.29 -9.42 -4.22
C LEU A 56 -8.82 -8.89 -2.89
N PRO A 57 -8.03 -8.95 -1.81
CA PRO A 57 -8.44 -8.45 -0.50
C PRO A 57 -8.64 -6.93 -0.53
N ILE A 58 -9.73 -6.43 0.05
CA ILE A 58 -9.91 -5.00 0.31
C ILE A 58 -9.53 -4.73 1.77
N PRO A 59 -8.40 -4.06 2.05
CA PRO A 59 -7.85 -3.97 3.39
C PRO A 59 -8.73 -3.22 4.37
N GLU A 60 -8.72 -3.72 5.60
CA GLU A 60 -9.07 -2.95 6.80
C GLU A 60 -8.04 -1.85 7.09
N GLN A 61 -8.46 -0.85 7.84
CA GLN A 61 -7.62 0.31 8.15
C GLN A 61 -6.39 -0.12 8.98
N GLY A 62 -5.21 0.30 8.55
CA GLY A 62 -3.94 -0.05 9.18
C GLY A 62 -3.34 -1.38 8.72
N HIS A 63 -4.05 -2.18 7.93
CA HIS A 63 -3.57 -3.43 7.34
C HIS A 63 -3.34 -3.34 5.83
N GLU A 64 -3.34 -2.12 5.29
CA GLU A 64 -3.27 -1.87 3.86
C GLU A 64 -2.00 -2.45 3.24
N LEU A 65 -0.84 -2.25 3.87
CA LEU A 65 0.44 -2.61 3.26
C LEU A 65 0.57 -4.12 3.05
N ALA A 66 0.22 -4.92 4.07
CA ALA A 66 0.23 -6.38 3.97
C ALA A 66 -0.77 -6.89 2.90
N CYS A 67 -1.97 -6.30 2.82
CA CYS A 67 -2.92 -6.65 1.77
C CYS A 67 -2.49 -6.21 0.37
N PHE A 68 -1.77 -5.10 0.26
CA PHE A 68 -1.21 -4.65 -1.02
C PHE A 68 -0.11 -5.61 -1.49
N VAL A 69 0.72 -6.13 -0.60
CA VAL A 69 1.70 -7.19 -0.89
C VAL A 69 0.98 -8.45 -1.41
N ASP A 70 0.01 -8.97 -0.66
CA ASP A 70 -0.70 -10.21 -1.03
C ASP A 70 -1.46 -10.07 -2.33
N GLY A 71 -2.20 -8.98 -2.50
CA GLY A 71 -3.01 -8.73 -3.69
C GLY A 71 -2.14 -8.52 -4.94
N THR A 72 -1.04 -7.78 -4.85
CA THR A 72 -0.13 -7.60 -6.00
C THR A 72 0.65 -8.87 -6.34
N LYS A 73 1.03 -9.67 -5.34
CA LYS A 73 1.61 -11.01 -5.56
C LYS A 73 0.64 -11.92 -6.33
N HIS A 74 -0.64 -11.91 -5.96
CA HIS A 74 -1.67 -12.66 -6.68
C HIS A 74 -1.83 -12.18 -8.13
N LEU A 75 -1.80 -10.87 -8.36
CA LEU A 75 -1.88 -10.29 -9.71
C LEU A 75 -0.72 -10.68 -10.62
N MET A 76 0.48 -10.93 -10.07
CA MET A 76 1.64 -11.39 -10.85
C MET A 76 1.45 -12.78 -11.46
N GLY A 77 0.64 -13.64 -10.85
CA GLY A 77 0.40 -15.00 -11.33
C GLY A 77 -0.48 -15.09 -12.58
N ASN A 78 -1.22 -14.02 -12.91
CA ASN A 78 -2.35 -14.11 -13.84
C ASN A 78 -2.24 -13.27 -15.13
N LYS A 79 -1.17 -12.47 -15.36
CA LYS A 79 -1.03 -11.60 -16.55
C LYS A 79 0.41 -11.47 -17.09
N GLU A 80 0.63 -11.75 -18.38
CA GLU A 80 1.97 -11.69 -19.02
C GLU A 80 2.47 -10.28 -19.38
N SER A 81 1.62 -9.34 -19.83
CA SER A 81 2.08 -8.04 -20.37
C SER A 81 2.20 -6.91 -19.32
N SER A 82 1.34 -6.88 -18.29
CA SER A 82 1.42 -5.91 -17.18
C SER A 82 2.39 -6.33 -16.06
N ASN A 83 3.10 -7.44 -16.23
CA ASN A 83 3.92 -8.09 -15.21
C ASN A 83 4.97 -7.13 -14.60
N LEU A 84 5.64 -6.31 -15.42
CA LEU A 84 6.69 -5.42 -14.93
C LEU A 84 6.18 -4.34 -13.97
N VAL A 85 5.01 -3.75 -14.25
CA VAL A 85 4.45 -2.68 -13.41
C VAL A 85 3.92 -3.25 -12.11
N ILE A 86 3.21 -4.38 -12.18
CA ILE A 86 2.71 -5.10 -11.01
C ILE A 86 3.88 -5.56 -10.13
N ARG A 87 4.94 -6.11 -10.72
CA ARG A 87 6.14 -6.55 -10.00
C ARG A 87 6.86 -5.39 -9.32
N ARG A 88 6.87 -4.20 -9.92
CA ARG A 88 7.42 -3.00 -9.26
C ARG A 88 6.58 -2.61 -8.05
N LEU A 89 5.26 -2.54 -8.18
CA LEU A 89 4.37 -2.29 -7.04
C LEU A 89 4.56 -3.30 -5.92
N TYR A 90 4.55 -4.60 -6.25
CA TYR A 90 4.79 -5.67 -5.28
C TYR A 90 6.11 -5.46 -4.53
N LYS A 91 7.21 -5.24 -5.25
CA LYS A 91 8.52 -4.99 -4.63
C LYS A 91 8.53 -3.74 -3.75
N THR A 92 7.85 -2.67 -4.17
CA THR A 92 7.74 -1.44 -3.38
C THR A 92 6.98 -1.69 -2.08
N PHE A 93 5.83 -2.36 -2.12
CA PHE A 93 5.06 -2.69 -0.92
C PHE A 93 5.82 -3.64 0.00
N GLN A 94 6.43 -4.69 -0.55
CA GLN A 94 7.23 -5.63 0.22
C GLN A 94 8.40 -4.92 0.90
N ALA A 95 9.13 -4.06 0.19
CA ALA A 95 10.24 -3.31 0.77
C ALA A 95 9.79 -2.32 1.85
N GLN A 96 8.59 -1.75 1.74
CA GLN A 96 8.02 -0.92 2.80
C GLN A 96 7.71 -1.75 4.04
N LEU A 97 7.09 -2.93 3.85
CA LEU A 97 6.73 -3.83 4.94
C LEU A 97 7.98 -4.35 5.66
N ASP A 98 8.95 -4.91 4.92
CA ASP A 98 10.20 -5.47 5.46
C ASP A 98 11.03 -4.44 6.24
N ARG A 99 10.90 -3.16 5.91
CA ARG A 99 11.66 -2.05 6.52
C ARG A 99 10.85 -1.26 7.54
N ASN A 100 9.63 -1.68 7.85
CA ASN A 100 8.72 -0.95 8.74
C ASN A 100 8.54 0.53 8.33
N LEU A 101 8.40 0.77 7.03
CA LEU A 101 8.07 2.06 6.44
C LEU A 101 6.56 2.15 6.23
N CYS A 102 6.05 3.37 6.16
CA CYS A 102 4.62 3.67 6.10
C CYS A 102 3.84 3.05 7.24
N LYS A 103 4.29 3.22 8.48
CA LYS A 103 3.68 2.64 9.69
C LYS A 103 2.18 2.89 9.80
N ARG A 104 1.70 4.02 9.26
CA ARG A 104 0.26 4.34 9.18
C ARG A 104 -0.56 3.32 8.37
N LEU A 105 0.08 2.52 7.52
CA LEU A 105 -0.49 1.49 6.66
C LEU A 105 -0.13 0.05 7.12
N ALA A 106 0.65 -0.08 8.20
CA ALA A 106 1.31 -1.32 8.58
C ALA A 106 1.26 -1.52 10.11
N HIS A 107 0.06 -1.58 10.67
CA HIS A 107 -0.16 -1.98 12.07
C HIS A 107 0.10 -3.48 12.32
N GLY A 108 0.30 -4.28 11.27
CA GLY A 108 0.75 -5.66 11.37
C GLY A 108 1.25 -6.24 10.03
N ASP A 109 1.86 -7.41 10.10
CA ASP A 109 2.52 -8.06 8.95
C ASP A 109 1.56 -8.95 8.12
N GLN A 110 0.33 -9.11 8.60
CA GLN A 110 -0.69 -9.94 7.97
C GLN A 110 -1.80 -9.09 7.37
N CYS A 111 -2.26 -9.48 6.19
CA CYS A 111 -3.41 -8.87 5.55
C CYS A 111 -4.69 -9.22 6.30
N GLN A 112 -5.45 -8.20 6.71
CA GLN A 112 -6.78 -8.33 7.30
C GLN A 112 -7.82 -7.65 6.41
N TYR A 113 -8.91 -8.36 6.12
CA TYR A 113 -9.98 -7.91 5.23
C TYR A 113 -11.28 -8.69 5.49
N GLU A 114 -12.41 -7.98 5.48
CA GLU A 114 -13.74 -8.61 5.51
C GLU A 114 -14.28 -8.89 4.10
N THR A 115 -13.86 -8.08 3.12
CA THR A 115 -14.41 -8.12 1.75
C THR A 115 -13.33 -8.30 0.70
N LYS A 116 -13.72 -8.91 -0.42
CA LYS A 116 -12.87 -9.00 -1.62
C LYS A 116 -13.48 -8.14 -2.72
N GLY A 117 -12.61 -7.53 -3.51
CA GLY A 117 -12.98 -6.75 -4.67
C GLY A 117 -12.31 -7.28 -5.93
N ASN A 118 -12.80 -6.81 -7.07
CA ASN A 118 -12.11 -7.04 -8.34
C ASN A 118 -10.82 -6.21 -8.43
N VAL A 119 -10.06 -6.44 -9.51
CA VAL A 119 -8.78 -5.76 -9.74
C VAL A 119 -8.92 -4.23 -9.73
N THR A 120 -9.96 -3.68 -10.33
CA THR A 120 -10.20 -2.24 -10.37
C THR A 120 -10.48 -1.66 -8.99
N GLU A 121 -11.28 -2.35 -8.17
CA GLU A 121 -11.57 -1.94 -6.80
C GLU A 121 -10.32 -1.96 -5.93
N PHE A 122 -9.51 -3.01 -6.04
CA PHE A 122 -8.23 -3.12 -5.34
C PHE A 122 -7.25 -2.00 -5.74
N LEU A 123 -7.08 -1.75 -7.04
CA LEU A 123 -6.21 -0.67 -7.53
C LEU A 123 -6.71 0.71 -7.11
N LYS A 124 -8.04 0.95 -7.12
CA LYS A 124 -8.62 2.19 -6.60
C LYS A 124 -8.34 2.35 -5.11
N LYS A 125 -8.44 1.28 -4.31
CA LYS A 125 -8.11 1.33 -2.89
C LYS A 125 -6.65 1.73 -2.67
N ILE A 126 -5.70 1.13 -3.41
CA ILE A 126 -4.29 1.57 -3.39
C ILE A 126 -4.17 3.06 -3.72
N GLN A 127 -4.81 3.50 -4.81
CA GLN A 127 -4.72 4.88 -5.26
C GLN A 127 -5.22 5.86 -4.19
N THR A 128 -6.41 5.62 -3.64
CA THR A 128 -7.01 6.49 -2.60
C THR A 128 -6.14 6.53 -1.36
N THR A 129 -5.66 5.38 -0.87
CA THR A 129 -4.80 5.31 0.32
C THR A 129 -3.54 6.16 0.17
N TYR A 130 -2.83 6.07 -0.96
CA TYR A 130 -1.60 6.86 -1.15
C TYR A 130 -1.87 8.33 -1.50
N GLN A 131 -3.02 8.65 -2.09
CA GLN A 131 -3.45 10.04 -2.27
C GLN A 131 -3.75 10.73 -0.94
N GLU A 132 -4.29 10.00 0.05
CA GLU A 132 -4.52 10.52 1.41
C GLU A 132 -3.23 10.78 2.17
N ILE A 133 -2.15 10.04 1.88
CA ILE A 133 -0.81 10.30 2.44
C ILE A 133 -0.17 11.54 1.80
N HIS A 134 -0.48 11.85 0.55
CA HIS A 134 0.06 13.01 -0.15
C HIS A 134 -0.59 14.35 0.28
N LYS A 135 -1.78 14.31 0.88
CA LYS A 135 -2.52 15.49 1.35
C LYS A 135 -1.97 15.99 2.67
#